data_AF-A0A814QUJ2-F1
#
_entry.id   AF-A0A814QUJ2-F1
#
_cell.length_a   1.000
_cell.length_b   1.000
_cell.length_c   1.000
_cell.angle_alpha   90.00
_cell.angle_beta   90.00
_cell.angle_gamma   90.00
#
_symmetry.space_group_name_H-M   'P 1'
#
loop_
_entity.id
_entity.type
_entity.pdbx_description
1 polymer ?
#
loop_
_entity_poly.entity_id
_entity_poly.type
_entity_poly.pdbx_seq_one_letter_code
_entity_poly.pdbx_strand_id
1 'polypeptide(L)'
;MNTDEIIDLDQNSFISHLRTTIILAARKSSAADIDIAAVDKIVEVTIDFIKNILEHMCNGTRTSSFSSDDLLNGIRLHPHLIPDRNLLFSIMETFNHCQNRDLP
;
A
#
# COMPACT_ATOMS: atom_id res chain seq x y z
N MET A 1 10.02 22.11 17.72
CA MET A 1 10.19 20.82 17.04
C MET A 1 9.33 20.92 15.79
N ASN A 2 9.95 21.07 14.62
CA ASN A 2 9.25 21.38 13.37
C ASN A 2 8.61 20.10 12.82
N THR A 3 7.30 20.14 12.61
CA THR A 3 6.51 19.05 12.02
C THR A 3 7.03 18.65 10.64
N ASP A 4 7.67 19.58 9.93
CA ASP A 4 8.27 19.37 8.61
C ASP A 4 9.48 18.42 8.64
N GLU A 5 10.26 18.37 9.73
CA GLU A 5 11.42 17.47 9.86
C GLU A 5 11.01 16.01 10.14
N ILE A 6 9.82 15.79 10.71
CA ILE A 6 9.32 14.44 11.05
C ILE A 6 8.81 13.73 9.79
N ILE A 7 8.17 14.47 8.88
CA ILE A 7 7.63 13.94 7.62
C ILE A 7 8.75 13.51 6.66
N ASP A 8 9.86 14.27 6.64
CA ASP A 8 10.97 14.06 5.71
C ASP A 8 11.82 12.81 6.06
N LEU A 9 11.91 12.46 7.35
CA LEU A 9 12.58 11.24 7.82
C LEU A 9 11.76 9.97 7.58
N ASP A 10 10.45 10.00 7.80
CA ASP A 10 9.57 8.83 7.63
C ASP A 10 9.31 8.49 6.16
N GLN A 11 9.22 9.48 5.26
CA GLN A 11 9.07 9.20 3.83
C GLN A 11 10.29 8.49 3.24
N ASN A 12 11.49 8.92 3.61
CA ASN A 12 12.73 8.27 3.17
C ASN A 12 12.84 6.83 3.72
N SER A 13 12.36 6.59 4.95
CA SER A 13 12.27 5.26 5.55
C SER A 13 11.31 4.34 4.77
N PHE A 14 10.11 4.82 4.45
CA PHE A 14 9.12 4.05 3.68
C PHE A 14 9.58 3.73 2.25
N ILE A 15 10.12 4.71 1.53
CA ILE A 15 10.66 4.53 0.18
C ILE A 15 11.80 3.49 0.19
N SER A 16 12.72 3.59 1.16
CA SER A 16 13.82 2.64 1.32
C SER A 16 13.32 1.21 1.61
N HIS A 17 12.28 1.09 2.44
CA HIS A 17 11.65 -0.18 2.75
C HIS A 17 10.96 -0.81 1.52
N LEU A 18 10.24 -0.01 0.74
CA LEU A 18 9.61 -0.47 -0.51
C LEU A 18 10.67 -0.96 -1.51
N ARG A 19 11.73 -0.16 -1.75
CA ARG A 19 12.86 -0.55 -2.61
C ARG A 19 13.44 -1.90 -2.19
N THR A 20 13.74 -2.05 -0.90
CA THR A 20 14.31 -3.28 -0.35
C THR A 20 13.38 -4.46 -0.54
N THR A 21 12.09 -4.29 -0.26
CA THR A 21 11.08 -5.35 -0.43
C THR A 21 10.97 -5.80 -1.88
N ILE A 22 10.93 -4.86 -2.82
CA ILE A 22 10.86 -5.16 -4.26
C ILE A 22 12.11 -5.93 -4.72
N ILE A 23 13.31 -5.50 -4.30
CA ILE A 23 14.57 -6.19 -4.63
C ILE A 23 14.56 -7.62 -4.08
N LEU A 24 14.14 -7.82 -2.83
CA LEU A 24 14.07 -9.14 -2.22
C LEU A 24 13.05 -10.05 -2.92
N ALA A 25 11.89 -9.50 -3.29
CA ALA A 25 10.86 -10.22 -4.03
C ALA A 25 11.36 -10.64 -5.43
N ALA A 26 12.01 -9.74 -6.15
CA ALA A 26 12.60 -10.02 -7.47
C ALA A 26 13.68 -11.12 -7.40
N ARG A 27 14.57 -11.05 -6.41
CA ARG A 27 15.57 -12.10 -6.18
C ARG A 27 14.93 -13.45 -5.89
N LYS A 28 13.85 -13.47 -5.10
CA LYS A 28 13.11 -14.70 -4.78
C LYS A 28 12.42 -15.30 -6.01
N SER A 29 11.99 -14.48 -6.97
CA SER A 29 11.38 -14.94 -8.23
C SER A 29 12.38 -15.29 -9.33
N SER A 30 13.66 -15.46 -8.97
CA SER A 30 14.76 -15.76 -9.91
C SER A 30 15.11 -14.61 -10.88
N ALA A 31 14.57 -13.41 -10.67
CA ALA A 31 15.07 -12.20 -11.31
C ALA A 31 16.29 -11.70 -10.53
N ALA A 32 17.45 -12.32 -10.78
CA ALA A 32 18.69 -12.02 -10.06
C ALA A 32 19.13 -10.56 -10.21
N ASP A 33 18.86 -9.97 -11.39
CA ASP A 33 19.32 -8.64 -11.78
C ASP A 33 18.13 -7.75 -12.18
N ILE A 34 17.30 -7.38 -11.20
CA ILE A 34 16.33 -6.30 -11.41
C ILE A 34 17.08 -4.96 -11.50
N ASP A 35 16.83 -4.20 -12.57
CA ASP A 35 17.38 -2.86 -12.75
C ASP A 35 16.89 -1.92 -11.64
N ILE A 36 17.79 -1.15 -11.04
CA ILE A 36 17.47 -0.17 -10.01
C ILE A 36 16.48 0.87 -10.55
N ALA A 37 16.59 1.27 -11.82
CA ALA A 37 15.63 2.19 -12.42
C ALA A 37 14.20 1.59 -12.50
N ALA A 38 14.11 0.27 -12.74
CA ALA A 38 12.83 -0.44 -12.71
C ALA A 38 12.28 -0.52 -11.28
N VAL A 39 13.13 -0.78 -10.27
CA VAL A 39 12.73 -0.74 -8.86
C VAL A 39 12.16 0.62 -8.49
N ASP A 40 12.84 1.70 -8.84
CA ASP A 40 12.39 3.07 -8.57
C ASP A 40 11.05 3.37 -9.21
N LYS A 41 10.83 2.91 -10.46
CA LYS A 41 9.56 3.09 -11.12
C LYS A 41 8.43 2.31 -10.45
N ILE A 42 8.70 1.09 -9.98
CA ILE A 42 7.72 0.28 -9.23
C ILE A 42 7.37 0.97 -7.91
N VAL A 43 8.35 1.53 -7.21
CA VAL A 43 8.12 2.30 -5.96
C VAL A 43 7.22 3.50 -6.21
N GLU A 44 7.51 4.30 -7.23
CA GLU A 44 6.71 5.46 -7.63
C GLU A 44 5.26 5.07 -7.92
N VAL A 45 5.06 4.06 -8.77
CA VAL A 45 3.72 3.55 -9.13
C VAL A 45 2.99 3.00 -7.89
N THR A 46 3.70 2.33 -6.98
CA THR A 46 3.12 1.80 -5.73
C THR A 46 2.65 2.93 -4.82
N ILE A 47 3.44 4.01 -4.69
CA ILE A 47 3.08 5.18 -3.90
C ILE A 47 1.84 5.87 -4.50
N ASP A 48 1.83 6.08 -5.81
CA ASP A 48 0.69 6.72 -6.49
C ASP A 48 -0.58 5.87 -6.39
N PHE A 49 -0.46 4.55 -6.48
CA PHE A 49 -1.55 3.62 -6.24
C PHE A 49 -2.13 3.77 -4.81
N ILE A 50 -1.26 3.80 -3.79
CA ILE A 50 -1.69 3.99 -2.40
C ILE A 50 -2.36 5.36 -2.20
N LYS A 51 -1.78 6.43 -2.75
CA LYS A 51 -2.37 7.78 -2.70
C LYS A 51 -3.77 7.80 -3.31
N ASN A 52 -3.95 7.20 -4.48
CA ASN A 52 -5.24 7.16 -5.16
C ASN A 52 -6.31 6.44 -4.30
N ILE A 53 -5.94 5.33 -3.65
CA ILE A 53 -6.84 4.65 -2.70
C ILE A 53 -7.20 5.58 -1.53
N LEU A 54 -6.21 6.22 -0.92
CA LEU A 54 -6.43 7.11 0.22
C LEU A 54 -7.26 8.35 -0.14
N GLU A 55 -7.04 8.95 -1.31
CA GLU A 55 -7.83 10.09 -1.81
C GLU A 55 -9.31 9.71 -1.98
N HIS A 56 -9.59 8.53 -2.54
CA HIS A 56 -10.96 8.02 -2.63
C HIS A 56 -11.60 7.79 -1.27
N MET A 57 -10.83 7.29 -0.30
CA MET A 57 -11.32 7.12 1.07
C MET A 57 -11.60 8.47 1.76
N CYS A 58 -10.70 9.44 1.64
CA CYS A 58 -10.86 10.80 2.17
C CYS A 58 -12.13 11.47 1.63
N ASN A 59 -12.38 11.34 0.32
CA ASN A 59 -13.54 11.95 -0.34
C ASN A 59 -14.87 11.33 0.11
N GLY A 60 -14.88 10.05 0.48
CA GLY A 60 -16.06 9.31 0.89
C GLY A 60 -16.51 9.56 2.34
N THR A 61 -15.57 9.72 3.28
CA THR A 61 -15.89 9.77 4.72
C THR A 61 -15.71 11.15 5.35
N ARG A 62 -14.89 12.05 4.77
CA ARG A 62 -14.48 13.34 5.38
C ARG A 62 -13.94 13.19 6.82
N THR A 63 -13.48 12.00 7.20
CA THR A 63 -12.94 11.72 8.54
C THR A 63 -11.43 11.92 8.55
N SER A 64 -10.91 12.43 9.66
CA SER A 64 -9.46 12.58 9.91
C SER A 64 -8.80 11.29 10.43
N SER A 65 -9.58 10.20 10.55
CA SER A 65 -9.14 8.90 11.03
C SER A 65 -9.71 7.83 10.10
N PHE A 66 -8.86 6.87 9.76
CA PHE A 66 -9.20 5.75 8.89
C PHE A 66 -9.05 4.44 9.68
N SER A 67 -10.11 3.66 9.69
CA SER A 67 -10.09 2.28 10.16
C SER A 67 -9.80 1.31 9.00
N SER A 68 -9.42 0.08 9.34
CA SER A 68 -9.31 -1.01 8.36
C SER A 68 -10.64 -1.27 7.63
N ASP A 69 -11.78 -1.04 8.30
CA ASP A 69 -13.11 -1.17 7.70
C ASP A 69 -13.38 -0.08 6.66
N ASP A 70 -12.88 1.15 6.87
CA ASP A 70 -12.99 2.23 5.89
C ASP A 70 -12.21 1.90 4.62
N LEU A 71 -11.05 1.27 4.75
CA LEU A 71 -10.25 0.82 3.61
C LEU A 71 -10.96 -0.30 2.83
N LEU A 72 -11.50 -1.30 3.53
CA LEU A 72 -12.29 -2.36 2.90
C LEU A 72 -13.54 -1.81 2.21
N ASN A 73 -14.24 -0.87 2.84
CA ASN A 73 -15.41 -0.22 2.26
C ASN A 73 -15.02 0.62 1.05
N GLY A 74 -13.91 1.37 1.09
CA GLY A 74 -13.37 2.10 -0.04
C GLY A 74 -13.06 1.18 -1.23
N ILE A 75 -12.41 0.05 -0.98
CA ILE A 75 -12.11 -0.96 -2.00
C ILE A 75 -13.40 -1.59 -2.56
N ARG A 76 -14.38 -1.90 -1.71
CA ARG A 76 -15.68 -2.47 -2.14
C ARG A 76 -16.51 -1.49 -2.97
N LEU A 77 -16.48 -0.20 -2.62
CA LEU A 77 -17.20 0.86 -3.34
C LEU A 77 -16.50 1.22 -4.66
N HIS A 78 -15.18 1.03 -4.73
CA HIS A 78 -14.37 1.37 -5.88
C HIS A 78 -13.45 0.21 -6.32
N PRO A 79 -14.00 -0.94 -6.73
CA PRO A 79 -13.20 -2.12 -7.08
C PRO A 79 -12.33 -1.89 -8.31
N HIS A 80 -12.64 -0.89 -9.14
CA HIS A 80 -11.84 -0.47 -10.28
C HIS A 80 -10.47 0.12 -9.88
N LEU A 81 -10.30 0.54 -8.62
CA LEU A 81 -9.00 0.98 -8.11
C LEU A 81 -8.00 -0.18 -8.04
N ILE A 82 -8.48 -1.43 -7.94
CA ILE A 82 -7.65 -2.63 -7.93
C ILE A 82 -7.91 -3.41 -9.22
N PRO A 83 -7.15 -3.15 -10.30
CA PRO A 83 -7.46 -3.67 -11.63
C PRO A 83 -7.32 -5.19 -11.74
N ASP A 84 -6.52 -5.81 -10.86
CA ASP A 84 -6.35 -7.26 -10.81
C ASP A 84 -7.31 -7.90 -9.79
N ARG A 85 -8.18 -8.80 -10.28
CA ARG A 85 -9.18 -9.48 -9.44
C ARG A 85 -8.57 -10.43 -8.41
N ASN A 86 -7.43 -11.06 -8.72
CA ASN A 86 -6.75 -11.95 -7.78
C ASN A 86 -6.11 -11.13 -6.66
N LEU A 87 -5.55 -9.96 -6.99
CA LEU A 87 -5.03 -9.01 -6.01
C LEU A 87 -6.16 -8.48 -5.11
N LEU A 88 -7.30 -8.09 -5.70
CA LEU A 88 -8.48 -7.68 -4.94
C LEU A 88 -8.92 -8.78 -3.95
N PHE A 89 -9.03 -10.02 -4.43
CA PHE A 89 -9.39 -11.15 -3.58
C PHE A 89 -8.37 -11.39 -2.46
N SER A 90 -7.07 -11.39 -2.80
CA SER A 90 -5.98 -11.59 -1.83
C SER A 90 -5.94 -10.51 -0.76
N ILE A 91 -6.19 -9.25 -1.13
CA ILE A 91 -6.30 -8.14 -0.17
C ILE A 91 -7.49 -8.40 0.76
N MET A 92 -8.67 -8.71 0.23
CA MET A 92 -9.85 -8.99 1.05
C MET A 92 -9.64 -10.18 2.00
N GLU A 93 -8.99 -11.25 1.54
CA GLU A 93 -8.68 -12.43 2.35
C GLU A 93 -7.69 -12.10 3.48
N THR A 94 -6.63 -11.34 3.17
CA THR A 94 -5.63 -10.90 4.16
C THR A 94 -6.28 -10.04 5.24
N PHE A 95 -7.14 -9.10 4.85
CA PHE A 95 -7.90 -8.27 5.80
C PHE A 95 -8.80 -9.11 6.72
N ASN A 96 -9.57 -10.04 6.15
CA ASN A 96 -10.41 -10.94 6.94
C ASN A 96 -9.56 -11.78 7.91
N HIS A 97 -8.38 -12.23 7.48
CA HIS A 97 -7.49 -13.00 8.36
C HIS A 97 -6.98 -12.14 9.53
N CYS A 98 -6.62 -10.88 9.28
CA CYS A 98 -6.19 -9.95 10.33
C CYS A 98 -7.30 -9.66 11.35
N GLN A 99 -8.55 -9.45 10.91
CA GLN A 99 -9.68 -9.18 11.83
C GLN A 99 -10.04 -10.38 12.71
N ASN A 100 -9.88 -11.60 12.21
CA ASN A 100 -10.19 -12.82 12.96
C ASN A 100 -9.08 -13.24 13.94
N ARG A 101 -7.92 -12.57 13.97
CA ARG A 101 -6.86 -12.82 14.96
C ARG A 101 -7.10 -12.14 16.30
N ASP A 102 -8.07 -11.23 16.38
CA ASP A 102 -8.44 -10.51 17.61
C ASP A 102 -9.70 -11.08 18.29
N LEU A 103 -10.18 -12.25 17.87
CA LEU A 103 -11.20 -13.01 18.60
C LEU A 103 -10.50 -14.09 19.45
N PRO A 104 -10.89 -14.23 20.73
CA PRO A 104 -10.10 -14.85 21.80
C PRO A 104 -9.71 -16.32 21.57
#